data_AF-A0A7S0HKI7-F1
#
_entry.id   AF-A0A7S0HKI7-F1
#
_cell.length_a   1.000
_cell.length_b   1.000
_cell.length_c   1.000
_cell.angle_alpha   90.00
_cell.angle_beta   90.00
_cell.angle_gamma   90.00
#
_symmetry.space_group_name_H-M   'P 1'
#
loop_
_entity.id
_entity.type
_entity.pdbx_description
1 polymer ?
#
loop_
_entity_poly.entity_id
_entity_poly.type
_entity_poly.pdbx_seq_one_letter_code
_entity_poly.pdbx_strand_id
1 'polypeptide(L)'
;AEQLLLRRMVSRCIAKQKCIVQPIIHVSDSGGNKIETSGILTVTVLSSDNQDVTSDVLLGTQSFAFSAGSLELSDIAFSQNGTFALKFYAVELQLGLTTEFFQVTMEVAELQV
;
A
#
# COMPACT_ATOMS: atom_id res chain seq x y z
N ALA A 1 5.85 -1.17 18.82
CA ALA A 1 4.93 -0.51 17.87
C ALA A 1 5.37 -0.92 16.49
N GLU A 2 4.53 -1.66 15.80
CA GLU A 2 4.73 -2.13 14.44
C GLU A 2 4.30 -1.04 13.46
N GLN A 3 4.89 -1.05 12.27
CA GLN A 3 4.64 -0.10 11.21
C GLN A 3 4.71 -0.78 9.86
N LEU A 4 4.00 -0.22 8.88
CA LEU A 4 4.28 -0.52 7.49
C LEU A 4 5.56 0.20 7.07
N LEU A 5 6.24 -0.35 6.07
CA LEU A 5 7.40 0.27 5.46
C LEU A 5 7.31 0.08 3.95
N LEU A 6 7.15 1.20 3.25
CA LEU A 6 7.20 1.25 1.79
C LEU A 6 8.64 1.07 1.33
N ARG A 7 8.97 -0.13 0.84
CA ARG A 7 10.31 -0.49 0.36
C ARG A 7 10.56 -0.07 -1.08
N ARG A 8 9.50 -0.09 -1.89
CA ARG A 8 9.54 0.38 -3.28
C ARG A 8 8.27 1.15 -3.57
N MET A 9 8.41 2.36 -4.10
CA MET A 9 7.28 3.15 -4.57
C MET A 9 6.80 2.65 -5.94
N VAL A 10 5.53 2.88 -6.23
CA VAL A 10 5.03 2.77 -7.60
C VAL A 10 5.74 3.81 -8.48
N SER A 11 6.07 3.48 -9.72
CA SER A 11 6.55 4.45 -10.70
C SER A 11 6.38 3.94 -12.12
N ARG A 12 6.62 4.82 -13.11
CA ARG A 12 6.46 4.52 -14.54
C ARG A 12 5.05 4.03 -14.85
N CYS A 13 4.07 4.84 -14.44
CA CYS A 13 2.66 4.61 -14.66
C CYS A 13 2.22 5.31 -15.95
N ILE A 14 1.35 4.65 -16.71
CA ILE A 14 0.65 5.24 -17.85
C ILE A 14 -0.83 4.94 -17.61
N ALA A 15 -1.71 5.93 -17.78
CA ALA A 15 -3.13 5.72 -17.60
C ALA A 15 -3.64 4.52 -18.41
N LYS A 16 -4.51 3.72 -17.79
CA LYS A 16 -5.12 2.49 -18.29
C LYS A 16 -4.12 1.36 -18.57
N GLN A 17 -2.90 1.47 -18.06
CA GLN A 17 -1.89 0.42 -18.07
C GLN A 17 -1.38 0.17 -16.65
N LYS A 18 -0.93 -1.06 -16.38
CA LYS A 18 -0.23 -1.36 -15.13
C LYS A 18 1.05 -0.54 -15.04
N CYS A 19 1.32 0.02 -13.88
CA CYS A 19 2.60 0.66 -13.62
C CYS A 19 3.73 -0.37 -13.77
N ILE A 20 4.82 0.01 -14.43
CA ILE A 20 5.94 -0.93 -14.65
C ILE A 20 6.61 -1.28 -13.33
N VAL A 21 6.76 -0.30 -12.43
CA VAL A 21 7.29 -0.53 -11.09
C VAL A 21 6.13 -0.57 -10.12
N GLN A 22 5.97 -1.71 -9.45
CA GLN A 22 4.90 -1.95 -8.49
C GLN A 22 5.40 -1.79 -7.04
N PRO A 23 4.54 -1.37 -6.10
CA PRO A 23 4.95 -1.21 -4.70
C PRO A 23 5.43 -2.51 -4.04
N ILE A 24 6.38 -2.36 -3.12
CA ILE A 24 6.73 -3.41 -2.15
C ILE A 24 6.51 -2.82 -0.75
N ILE A 25 5.69 -3.51 0.05
CA ILE A 25 5.34 -3.12 1.41
C ILE A 25 5.83 -4.21 2.36
N HIS A 26 6.56 -3.82 3.41
CA HIS A 26 6.90 -4.71 4.52
C HIS A 26 6.16 -4.29 5.79
N VAL A 27 5.90 -5.23 6.68
CA VAL A 27 5.60 -4.96 8.09
C VAL A 27 6.90 -5.02 8.88
N SER A 28 7.13 -4.02 9.71
CA SER A 28 8.32 -3.93 10.54
C SER A 28 8.00 -3.48 11.96
N ASP A 29 8.87 -3.79 12.91
CA ASP A 29 8.83 -3.20 14.24
C ASP A 29 9.27 -1.72 14.21
N SER A 30 9.22 -1.07 15.37
CA SER A 30 9.67 0.32 15.54
C SER A 30 11.18 0.50 15.32
N GLY A 31 11.95 -0.59 15.35
CA GLY A 31 13.37 -0.62 15.00
C GLY A 31 13.63 -0.82 13.51
N GLY A 32 12.60 -1.02 12.69
CA GLY A 32 12.71 -1.30 11.26
C GLY A 32 13.01 -2.76 10.91
N ASN A 33 13.01 -3.68 11.89
CA ASN A 33 13.17 -5.10 11.63
C ASN A 33 11.88 -5.66 11.04
N LYS A 34 11.99 -6.47 9.99
CA LYS A 34 10.83 -7.11 9.38
C LYS A 34 10.18 -8.08 10.37
N ILE A 35 8.85 -8.04 10.46
CA ILE A 35 8.06 -8.96 11.28
C ILE A 35 7.38 -9.98 10.38
N GLU A 36 7.48 -11.25 10.73
CA GLU A 36 6.73 -12.32 10.05
C GLU A 36 5.27 -12.30 10.50
N THR A 37 4.38 -11.87 9.61
CA THR A 37 2.93 -11.75 9.86
C THR A 37 2.14 -11.98 8.57
N SER A 38 0.88 -12.33 8.68
CA SER A 38 -0.09 -12.27 7.58
C SER A 38 -1.15 -11.22 7.85
N GLY A 39 -1.91 -10.82 6.84
CA GLY A 39 -3.02 -9.89 6.97
C GLY A 39 -3.57 -9.47 5.62
N ILE A 40 -4.36 -8.41 5.63
CA ILE A 40 -4.90 -7.78 4.42
C ILE A 40 -4.37 -6.35 4.33
N LEU A 41 -3.82 -5.99 3.19
CA LEU A 41 -3.41 -4.63 2.86
C LEU A 41 -4.47 -4.00 1.95
N THR A 42 -5.06 -2.89 2.37
CA THR A 42 -5.92 -2.05 1.53
C THR A 42 -5.13 -0.86 0.98
N VAL A 43 -5.46 -0.48 -0.26
CA VAL A 43 -4.88 0.66 -0.95
C VAL A 43 -5.95 1.72 -1.20
N THR A 44 -5.68 2.93 -0.75
CA THR A 44 -6.48 4.12 -1.02
C THR A 44 -5.68 5.07 -1.90
N VAL A 45 -6.32 5.67 -2.89
CA VAL A 45 -5.75 6.72 -3.74
C VAL A 45 -6.32 8.06 -3.31
N LEU A 46 -5.42 9.00 -3.02
CA LEU A 46 -5.77 10.37 -2.70
C LEU A 46 -5.40 11.28 -3.87
N SER A 47 -6.27 12.25 -4.18
CA SER A 47 -5.95 13.35 -5.08
C SER A 47 -4.98 14.35 -4.42
N SER A 48 -4.49 15.33 -5.18
CA SER A 48 -3.66 16.43 -4.66
C SER A 48 -4.34 17.25 -3.56
N ASP A 49 -5.67 17.25 -3.51
CA ASP A 49 -6.47 17.94 -2.50
C ASP A 49 -6.86 17.02 -1.33
N ASN A 50 -6.15 15.89 -1.17
CA ASN A 50 -6.37 14.86 -0.16
C ASN A 50 -7.80 14.25 -0.15
N GLN A 51 -8.47 14.23 -1.31
CA GLN A 51 -9.76 13.55 -1.45
C GLN A 51 -9.54 12.08 -1.83
N ASP A 52 -10.30 11.18 -1.21
CA ASP A 52 -10.35 9.78 -1.63
C ASP A 52 -11.00 9.66 -3.00
N VAL A 53 -10.21 9.21 -3.99
CA VAL A 53 -10.62 9.01 -5.38
C VAL A 53 -10.39 7.55 -5.81
N THR A 54 -10.28 6.64 -4.84
CA THR A 54 -9.90 5.24 -5.08
C THR A 54 -10.84 4.55 -6.05
N SER A 55 -12.16 4.68 -5.86
CA SER A 55 -13.17 4.05 -6.72
C SER A 55 -13.15 4.54 -8.17
N ASP A 56 -12.68 5.77 -8.38
CA ASP A 56 -12.76 6.45 -9.67
C ASP A 56 -11.46 6.27 -10.47
N VAL A 57 -10.34 6.18 -9.76
CA VAL A 57 -9.00 6.24 -10.35
C VAL A 57 -8.27 4.90 -10.27
N LEU A 58 -8.34 4.18 -9.15
CA LEU A 58 -7.58 2.94 -8.98
C LEU A 58 -8.20 1.80 -9.78
N LEU A 59 -7.43 1.26 -10.72
CA LEU A 59 -7.77 0.05 -11.44
C LEU A 59 -7.10 -1.16 -10.77
N GLY A 60 -7.76 -2.31 -10.83
CA GLY A 60 -7.23 -3.56 -10.30
C GLY A 60 -7.66 -3.84 -8.86
N THR A 61 -6.84 -4.61 -8.15
CA THR A 61 -7.10 -5.06 -6.78
C THR A 61 -6.87 -3.92 -5.78
N GLN A 62 -7.80 -3.73 -4.85
CA GLN A 62 -7.68 -2.73 -3.78
C GLN A 62 -7.32 -3.36 -2.43
N SER A 63 -7.56 -4.67 -2.28
CA SER A 63 -7.32 -5.43 -1.06
C SER A 63 -6.47 -6.66 -1.38
N PHE A 64 -5.31 -6.73 -0.75
CA PHE A 64 -4.30 -7.75 -1.00
C PHE A 64 -4.08 -8.56 0.26
N ALA A 65 -4.28 -9.87 0.20
CA ALA A 65 -3.75 -10.73 1.23
C ALA A 65 -2.22 -10.71 1.16
N PHE A 66 -1.56 -10.57 2.30
CA PHE A 66 -0.12 -10.70 2.39
C PHE A 66 0.28 -11.66 3.50
N SER A 67 1.47 -12.23 3.36
CA SER A 67 2.03 -13.24 4.26
C SER A 67 3.52 -13.01 4.44
N ALA A 68 4.09 -13.62 5.47
CA ALA A 68 5.51 -13.47 5.78
C ALA A 68 5.97 -12.01 5.89
N GLY A 69 5.10 -11.09 6.34
CA GLY A 69 5.42 -9.69 6.58
C GLY A 69 5.79 -8.87 5.36
N SER A 70 5.51 -9.36 4.15
CA SER A 70 5.88 -8.68 2.91
C SER A 70 4.80 -8.85 1.84
N LEU A 71 4.61 -7.82 1.03
CA LEU A 71 3.76 -7.86 -0.14
C LEU A 71 4.42 -7.12 -1.30
N GLU A 72 4.55 -7.80 -2.42
CA GLU A 72 4.79 -7.17 -3.71
C GLU A 72 3.46 -7.10 -4.47
N LEU A 73 3.02 -5.88 -4.76
CA LEU A 73 1.82 -5.65 -5.56
C LEU A 73 2.13 -5.93 -7.03
N SER A 74 1.12 -6.24 -7.83
CA SER A 74 1.33 -6.67 -9.23
C SER A 74 0.36 -6.09 -10.26
N ASP A 75 -0.59 -5.27 -9.81
CA ASP A 75 -1.69 -4.80 -10.64
C ASP A 75 -2.14 -3.36 -10.35
N ILE A 76 -1.33 -2.57 -9.62
CA ILE A 76 -1.60 -1.13 -9.49
C ILE A 76 -1.56 -0.49 -10.88
N ALA A 77 -2.67 0.15 -11.23
CA ALA A 77 -2.91 0.87 -12.46
C ALA A 77 -3.89 2.03 -12.17
N PHE A 78 -3.84 3.09 -12.97
CA PHE A 78 -4.70 4.26 -12.79
C PHE A 78 -5.54 4.49 -14.05
N SER A 79 -6.81 4.87 -13.92
CA SER A 79 -7.73 5.06 -15.04
C SER A 79 -7.45 6.33 -15.87
N GLN A 80 -6.78 7.31 -15.26
CA GLN A 80 -6.51 8.64 -15.80
C GLN A 80 -5.15 9.17 -15.35
N ASN A 81 -4.64 10.17 -16.07
CA ASN A 81 -3.43 10.90 -15.70
C ASN A 81 -3.74 11.85 -14.53
N GLY A 82 -2.74 12.12 -13.68
CA GLY A 82 -2.88 13.04 -12.55
C GLY A 82 -1.83 12.80 -11.48
N THR A 83 -1.68 13.74 -10.55
CA THR A 83 -0.85 13.53 -9.36
C THR A 83 -1.69 12.87 -8.27
N PHE A 84 -1.21 11.74 -7.78
CA PHE A 84 -1.92 10.94 -6.77
C PHE A 84 -0.97 10.52 -5.66
N ALA A 85 -1.52 10.37 -4.44
CA ALA A 85 -0.84 9.72 -3.34
C ALA A 85 -1.47 8.34 -3.09
N LEU A 86 -0.64 7.35 -2.77
CA LEU A 86 -1.09 6.04 -2.33
C LEU A 86 -0.99 5.95 -0.81
N LYS A 87 -2.11 5.64 -0.17
CA LYS A 87 -2.21 5.34 1.24
C LYS A 87 -2.41 3.85 1.41
N PHE A 88 -1.53 3.24 2.18
CA PHE A 88 -1.58 1.81 2.48
C PHE A 88 -2.03 1.61 3.91
N TYR A 89 -2.95 0.67 4.10
CA TYR A 89 -3.49 0.36 5.42
C TYR A 89 -3.57 -1.15 5.58
N ALA A 90 -3.00 -1.67 6.65
CA ALA A 90 -3.04 -3.10 6.94
C ALA A 90 -4.06 -3.39 8.04
N VAL A 91 -4.86 -4.43 7.84
CA VAL A 91 -5.83 -4.96 8.79
C VAL A 91 -5.62 -6.45 8.98
N GLU A 92 -6.27 -7.00 10.01
CA GLU A 92 -6.30 -8.44 10.28
C GLU A 92 -4.90 -9.05 10.40
N LEU A 93 -3.98 -8.28 10.99
CA LEU A 93 -2.60 -8.71 11.20
C LEU A 93 -2.56 -9.91 12.14
N GLN A 94 -2.20 -11.05 11.60
CA GLN A 94 -1.93 -12.28 12.34
C GLN A 94 -0.44 -12.33 12.61
N LEU A 95 -0.05 -11.69 13.70
CA LEU A 95 1.27 -11.90 14.28
C LEU A 95 1.35 -13.38 14.70
N GLY A 96 2.49 -14.02 14.46
CA GLY A 96 2.80 -15.34 15.00
C GLY A 96 2.78 -15.29 16.53
N LEU A 97 1.58 -15.38 17.11
CA LEU A 97 1.22 -15.33 18.54
C LEU A 97 1.52 -14.00 19.26
N THR A 98 0.58 -13.06 19.24
CA THR A 98 -0.28 -12.66 20.38
C THR A 98 -1.27 -11.60 19.90
N THR A 99 -2.48 -11.72 20.42
CA THR A 99 -3.73 -11.06 20.00
C THR A 99 -3.76 -9.56 20.31
N GLU A 100 -3.29 -8.68 19.41
CA GLU A 100 -3.70 -7.27 19.42
C GLU A 100 -3.85 -6.73 17.98
N PHE A 101 -5.05 -6.27 17.64
CA PHE A 101 -5.29 -5.51 16.40
C PHE A 101 -4.78 -4.08 16.58
N PHE A 102 -4.11 -3.51 15.57
CA PHE A 102 -3.65 -2.11 15.59
C PHE A 102 -3.84 -1.45 14.21
N GLN A 103 -4.06 -0.12 14.20
CA GLN A 103 -4.17 0.69 13.00
C GLN A 103 -2.85 1.40 12.72
N VAL A 104 -2.25 1.23 11.52
CA VAL A 104 -1.10 2.04 11.08
C VAL A 104 -1.50 2.85 9.86
N THR A 105 -1.44 4.17 9.99
CA THR A 105 -1.60 5.12 8.88
C THR A 105 -0.22 5.56 8.42
N MET A 106 0.19 5.21 7.19
CA MET A 106 1.33 5.84 6.53
C MET A 106 0.85 6.80 5.45
N GLU A 107 1.26 8.07 5.56
CA GLU A 107 1.25 9.01 4.44
C GLU A 107 2.62 8.96 3.76
N VAL A 108 2.68 8.78 2.44
CA VAL A 108 3.94 8.96 1.70
C VAL A 108 3.76 9.75 0.41
N ALA A 109 4.65 10.75 0.32
CA ALA A 109 5.13 11.63 -0.75
C ALA A 109 4.47 11.61 -2.15
N GLU A 110 4.25 12.84 -2.63
CA GLU A 110 3.77 13.22 -3.96
C GLU A 110 4.44 12.44 -5.09
N LEU A 111 3.62 11.89 -5.99
CA LEU A 111 4.05 11.18 -7.17
C LEU A 111 3.47 11.88 -8.41
N GLN A 112 4.34 12.49 -9.22
CA GLN A 112 3.96 12.99 -10.55
C GLN A 112 3.83 11.79 -11.50
N VAL A 113 2.63 11.57 -12.04
CA VAL A 113 2.34 10.62 -13.12
C VAL A 113 2.17 11.37 -14.42
#